data_AF-A0A7C3CPU3-F1
#
_entry.id   AF-A0A7C3CPU3-F1
#
_cell.length_a   1.000
_cell.length_b   1.000
_cell.length_c   1.000
_cell.angle_alpha   90.00
_cell.angle_beta   90.00
_cell.angle_gamma   90.00
#
_symmetry.space_group_name_H-M   'P 1'
#
loop_
_entity.id
_entity.type
_entity.pdbx_description
1 polymer ?
#
loop_
_entity_poly.entity_id
_entity_poly.type
_entity_poly.pdbx_seq_one_letter_code
_entity_poly.pdbx_strand_id
1 'polypeptide(L)'
;KVLRTIRKQGKIIVDGLNIIKKHTRPKKEGEKGERVEIPAPINVSNVMLVCPHCSKGTRVGYSVNEKAKTRICKKCGKEIE
;
A
#
# COMPACT_ATOMS: atom_id res chain seq x y z
N LYS A 1 -6.43 -2.03 -0.68
CA LYS A 1 -6.25 -0.56 -0.64
C LYS A 1 -4.99 -0.24 0.18
N VAL A 2 -4.12 0.68 -0.25
CA VAL A 2 -2.92 1.06 0.53
C VAL A 2 -3.33 2.14 1.55
N LEU A 3 -3.09 1.87 2.84
CA LEU A 3 -3.46 2.79 3.93
C LEU A 3 -2.37 3.82 4.19
N ARG A 4 -1.10 3.39 4.19
CA ARG A 4 0.04 4.25 4.51
C ARG A 4 1.29 3.80 3.78
N THR A 5 2.12 4.77 3.40
CA THR A 5 3.44 4.53 2.80
C THR A 5 4.55 4.98 3.76
N ILE A 6 5.56 4.13 3.95
CA ILE A 6 6.73 4.38 4.80
C ILE A 6 7.96 4.46 3.89
N ARG A 7 8.10 5.59 3.19
CA ARG A 7 9.07 5.77 2.09
C ARG A 7 10.52 5.52 2.52
N LYS A 8 10.93 6.00 3.70
CA LYS A 8 12.30 5.84 4.23
C LYS A 8 12.72 4.38 4.42
N GLN A 9 11.77 3.49 4.70
CA GLN A 9 12.03 2.07 4.95
C GLN A 9 11.63 1.18 3.78
N GLY A 10 11.09 1.74 2.68
CA GLY A 10 10.61 0.95 1.54
C GLY A 10 9.42 0.03 1.87
N LYS A 11 8.59 0.38 2.86
CA LYS A 11 7.46 -0.43 3.30
C LYS A 11 6.12 0.28 3.10
N ILE A 12 5.06 -0.49 2.95
CA ILE A 12 3.68 -0.02 2.83
C ILE A 12 2.76 -0.81 3.76
N ILE A 13 1.71 -0.17 4.26
CA ILE A 13 0.66 -0.82 5.03
C ILE A 13 -0.53 -0.98 4.10
N VAL A 14 -0.95 -2.22 3.88
CA VAL A 14 -2.08 -2.57 3.02
C VAL A 14 -3.20 -3.10 3.90
N ASP A 15 -4.41 -2.62 3.63
CA ASP A 15 -5.59 -3.06 4.37
C ASP A 15 -5.86 -4.56 4.14
N GLY A 16 -6.19 -5.27 5.22
CA GLY A 16 -6.46 -6.72 5.20
C GLY A 16 -5.25 -7.63 4.97
N LEU A 17 -4.03 -7.10 4.83
CA LEU A 17 -2.81 -7.90 4.63
C LEU A 17 -1.84 -7.75 5.81
N ASN A 18 -1.09 -8.82 6.08
CA ASN A 18 -0.06 -8.88 7.13
C ASN A 18 -0.61 -8.44 8.51
N ILE A 19 -1.72 -9.02 8.93
CA ILE A 19 -2.42 -8.65 10.16
C ILE A 19 -1.65 -9.19 11.37
N ILE A 20 -1.30 -8.28 12.29
CA ILE A 20 -0.67 -8.64 13.56
C ILE A 20 -1.64 -8.41 14.71
N LYS A 21 -1.50 -9.23 15.75
CA LYS A 21 -2.28 -9.09 16.98
C LYS A 21 -1.46 -8.26 17.97
N LYS A 22 -1.88 -7.01 18.19
CA LYS A 22 -1.27 -6.09 19.14
C LYS A 22 -2.04 -6.13 20.46
N HIS A 23 -1.35 -6.44 21.54
CA HIS A 23 -1.90 -6.31 22.88
C HIS A 23 -1.74 -4.87 23.35
N THR A 24 -2.85 -4.19 23.55
CA THR A 24 -2.87 -2.79 23.99
C THR A 24 -3.14 -2.76 25.48
N ARG A 25 -2.21 -2.16 26.24
CA ARG A 25 -2.39 -1.92 27.67
C ARG A 25 -3.52 -0.91 27.89
N PRO A 26 -4.33 -1.09 28.94
CA PRO A 26 -5.37 -0.13 29.28
C PRO A 26 -4.76 1.24 29.61
N LYS A 27 -5.45 2.32 29.24
CA LYS A 27 -4.95 3.69 29.47
C LYS A 27 -5.56 4.33 30.71
N LYS A 28 -6.74 3.86 31.15
CA LYS A 28 -7.41 4.31 32.37
C LYS A 28 -7.62 3.16 33.34
N GLU A 29 -7.66 3.47 34.64
CA GLU A 29 -8.07 2.52 35.67
C GLU A 29 -9.48 2.00 35.39
N GLY A 30 -9.64 0.68 35.36
CA GLY A 30 -10.90 -0.01 35.08
C GLY A 30 -11.08 -0.51 33.64
N GLU A 31 -10.25 -0.08 32.68
CA GLU A 31 -10.28 -0.62 31.31
C GLU A 31 -9.56 -1.98 31.24
N LYS A 32 -10.13 -2.94 30.52
CA LYS A 32 -9.45 -4.21 30.24
C LYS A 32 -8.46 -4.03 29.10
N GLY A 33 -7.33 -4.73 29.16
CA GLY A 33 -6.41 -4.79 28.04
C GLY A 33 -7.08 -5.44 26.83
N GLU A 34 -6.91 -4.85 25.65
CA GLU A 34 -7.55 -5.32 24.42
C GLU A 34 -6.52 -5.94 23.48
N ARG A 35 -6.96 -6.99 22.77
CA ARG A 35 -6.21 -7.56 21.65
C ARG A 35 -6.76 -6.98 20.36
N VAL A 36 -5.99 -6.07 19.75
CA VAL A 36 -6.38 -5.37 18.53
C VAL A 36 -5.67 -5.99 17.34
N GLU A 37 -6.42 -6.27 16.28
CA GLU A 37 -5.86 -6.71 15.01
C GLU A 37 -5.56 -5.50 14.12
N ILE A 38 -4.30 -5.34 13.72
CA ILE A 38 -3.84 -4.17 12.96
C ILE A 38 -3.02 -4.65 11.76
N PRO A 39 -3.20 -4.08 10.55
CA PRO A 39 -2.35 -4.38 9.42
C PRO A 39 -0.91 -3.87 9.66
N ALA A 40 0.07 -4.74 9.43
CA ALA A 40 1.48 -4.42 9.59
C ALA A 40 2.17 -4.11 8.24
N PRO A 41 3.29 -3.36 8.26
CA PRO A 41 3.98 -3.00 7.02
C PRO A 41 4.54 -4.21 6.27
N ILE A 42 4.39 -4.23 4.94
CA ILE A 42 5.00 -5.17 4.00
C ILE A 42 6.01 -4.44 3.10
N ASN A 43 7.03 -5.14 2.61
CA ASN A 43 7.99 -4.59 1.66
C ASN A 43 7.30 -4.26 0.32
N VAL A 44 7.64 -3.10 -0.25
CA VAL A 44 7.10 -2.62 -1.54
C VAL A 44 7.42 -3.59 -2.69
N SER A 45 8.53 -4.32 -2.63
CA SER A 45 8.91 -5.33 -3.62
C SER A 45 7.90 -6.46 -3.78
N ASN A 46 7.11 -6.74 -2.74
CA ASN A 46 6.16 -7.87 -2.71
C ASN A 46 4.77 -7.47 -3.23
N VAL A 47 4.60 -6.23 -3.69
CA VAL A 47 3.31 -5.70 -4.13
C VAL A 47 3.46 -5.12 -5.54
N MET A 48 2.45 -5.33 -6.38
CA MET A 48 2.36 -4.76 -7.72
C MET A 48 1.10 -3.92 -7.88
N LEU A 49 1.19 -2.90 -8.73
CA LEU A 49 0.04 -2.12 -9.14
C LEU A 49 -0.81 -2.92 -10.12
N VAL A 50 -2.10 -2.98 -9.86
CA VAL A 50 -3.08 -3.53 -10.80
C VAL A 50 -3.51 -2.41 -11.71
N CYS A 51 -3.33 -2.58 -13.02
CA CYS A 51 -3.74 -1.56 -13.97
C CYS A 51 -5.27 -1.55 -14.08
N PRO A 52 -5.94 -0.39 -13.97
CA PRO A 52 -7.41 -0.30 -14.04
C PRO A 52 -7.97 -0.68 -15.40
N HIS A 53 -7.17 -0.57 -16.47
CA HIS A 53 -7.63 -0.86 -17.83
C HIS A 53 -7.53 -2.34 -18.23
N CYS A 54 -6.58 -3.08 -17.66
CA CYS A 54 -6.35 -4.48 -18.06
C CYS A 54 -6.46 -5.47 -16.91
N SER A 55 -6.73 -4.99 -15.68
CA SER A 55 -6.88 -5.79 -14.45
C SER A 55 -5.72 -6.75 -14.16
N LYS A 56 -4.57 -6.53 -14.80
CA LYS A 56 -3.35 -7.32 -14.63
C LYS A 56 -2.37 -6.56 -13.75
N GLY A 57 -1.62 -7.29 -12.92
CA GLY A 57 -0.46 -6.74 -12.22
C GLY A 57 0.60 -6.27 -13.23
N THR A 58 1.01 -5.00 -13.15
CA THR A 58 1.88 -4.36 -14.13
C THR A 58 3.00 -3.57 -13.47
N ARG A 59 4.12 -3.43 -14.19
CA ARG A 59 5.19 -2.49 -13.83
C ARG A 59 4.83 -1.12 -14.40
N VAL A 60 5.15 -0.07 -13.65
CA VAL A 60 4.94 1.33 -14.05
C VAL A 60 6.10 1.79 -14.94
N GLY A 61 5.76 2.46 -16.04
CA GLY A 61 6.67 3.32 -16.80
C GLY A 61 6.31 4.78 -16.60
N TYR A 62 7.11 5.68 -17.17
CA TYR A 62 6.83 7.12 -17.16
C TYR A 62 6.79 7.62 -18.60
N SER A 63 5.78 8.43 -18.91
CA SER A 63 5.77 9.28 -20.10
C SER A 63 6.02 10.71 -19.65
N VAL A 64 6.85 11.44 -20.38
CA VAL A 64 7.14 12.84 -20.11
C VAL A 64 6.58 13.66 -21.26
N ASN A 65 5.50 14.38 -21.00
CA ASN A 65 5.01 15.40 -21.91
C ASN A 65 5.52 16.77 -21.44
N GLU A 66 5.48 17.79 -22.29
CA GLU A 66 6.03 19.13 -22.03
C GLU A 66 5.54 19.79 -20.72
N LYS A 67 4.39 19.33 -20.18
CA LYS A 67 3.76 19.90 -18.98
C LYS A 67 3.76 18.99 -17.76
N ALA A 68 3.92 17.66 -17.91
CA ALA A 68 3.76 16.73 -16.80
C ALA A 68 4.42 15.36 -17.06
N LYS A 69 4.86 14.73 -15.96
CA LYS A 69 5.27 13.32 -15.94
C LYS A 69 4.09 12.45 -15.53
N THR A 70 3.54 11.69 -16.47
CA THR A 70 2.44 10.75 -16.21
C THR A 70 2.97 9.33 -16.05
N ARG A 71 2.30 8.54 -15.21
CA ARG A 71 2.60 7.11 -15.05
C ARG A 71 1.86 6.34 -16.13
N ILE A 72 2.55 5.40 -16.78
CA ILE A 72 1.99 4.54 -17.82
C ILE A 72 2.08 3.07 -17.44
N CYS A 73 1.08 2.30 -17.88
CA CYS A 73 1.10 0.86 -17.81
C CYS A 73 2.06 0.27 -18.84
N LYS A 74 3.11 -0.46 -18.43
CA LYS A 74 4.00 -1.12 -19.40
C LYS A 74 3.32 -2.23 -20.22
N LYS A 75 2.15 -2.75 -19.81
CA LYS A 75 1.46 -3.81 -20.57
C LYS A 75 0.47 -3.27 -21.60
N CYS A 76 -0.29 -2.22 -21.28
CA CYS A 76 -1.32 -1.70 -22.18
C CYS A 76 -1.03 -0.30 -22.72
N GLY A 77 0.08 0.33 -22.32
CA GLY A 77 0.48 1.67 -22.79
C GLY A 77 -0.37 2.82 -22.27
N LYS A 78 -1.52 2.54 -21.64
CA LYS A 78 -2.44 3.54 -21.10
C LYS A 78 -1.89 4.17 -19.83
N GLU A 79 -2.28 5.42 -19.60
CA GLU A 79 -1.94 6.15 -18.38
C GLU A 79 -2.61 5.50 -17.15
N ILE A 80 -1.92 5.54 -16.01
CA ILE A 80 -2.41 5.03 -14.72
C ILE A 80 -2.22 6.14 -13.68
N GLU A 81 -3.23 6.33 -12.85
CA GLU A 81 -3.18 7.17 -11.65
C GLU A 81 -3.13 6.33 -10.36
#